data_AF-A0A418BG79-F1
#
_entry.id   AF-A0A418BG79-F1
#
_cell.length_a   1.000
_cell.length_b   1.000
_cell.length_c   1.000
_cell.angle_alpha   90.00
_cell.angle_beta   90.00
_cell.angle_gamma   90.00
#
_symmetry.space_group_name_H-M   'P 1'
#
loop_
_entity.id
_entity.type
_entity.pdbx_description
1 polymer ?
#
loop_
_entity_poly.entity_id
_entity_poly.type
_entity_poly.pdbx_seq_one_letter_code
_entity_poly.pdbx_strand_id
1 'polypeptide(L)'
;ELPPVKWVSLVEDDVLDNLADATYTGNVLLRLALEPTAATGRTDAAWKDLPNAKSPSASYALLVHLFQARGLPAADANGLIDPFVAVTCSGVGLKSSTKVKTRDPMYYETLVFDINIPTVCV
;
A
#
# COMPACT_ATOMS: atom_id res chain seq x y z
N GLU A 1 -5.51 -3.42 19.42
CA GLU A 1 -6.67 -3.89 18.62
C GLU A 1 -6.27 -3.86 17.15
N LEU A 2 -6.68 -4.85 16.34
CA LEU A 2 -6.37 -4.84 14.91
C LEU A 2 -7.09 -3.65 14.24
N PRO A 3 -6.42 -2.86 13.39
CA PRO A 3 -7.08 -1.78 12.67
C PRO A 3 -8.32 -2.30 11.92
N PRO A 4 -9.44 -1.57 11.91
CA PRO A 4 -10.61 -2.00 11.17
C PRO A 4 -10.34 -1.97 9.66
N VAL A 5 -11.03 -2.85 8.93
CA VAL A 5 -11.04 -2.81 7.46
C VAL A 5 -11.89 -1.61 7.00
N LYS A 6 -11.46 -0.91 5.96
CA LYS A 6 -12.12 0.30 5.47
C LYS A 6 -12.31 0.28 3.96
N TRP A 7 -13.50 0.69 3.51
CA TRP A 7 -13.74 1.04 2.12
C TRP A 7 -13.13 2.40 1.82
N VAL A 8 -12.27 2.44 0.80
CA VAL A 8 -11.63 3.64 0.28
C VAL A 8 -12.14 3.85 -1.13
N SER A 9 -12.73 5.03 -1.38
CA SER A 9 -13.13 5.41 -2.74
C SER A 9 -11.91 5.73 -3.56
N LEU A 10 -11.87 5.20 -4.77
CA LEU A 10 -10.81 5.48 -5.72
C LEU A 10 -11.00 6.88 -6.28
N VAL A 11 -9.91 7.52 -6.69
CA VAL A 11 -9.95 8.76 -7.44
C VAL A 11 -9.27 8.45 -8.76
N GLU A 12 -9.82 8.98 -9.84
CA GLU A 12 -9.18 8.83 -11.15
C GLU A 12 -7.85 9.58 -11.19
N ASP A 13 -7.04 9.24 -12.18
CA ASP A 13 -5.81 9.96 -12.44
C ASP A 13 -6.12 11.15 -13.35
N ASP A 14 -6.03 12.37 -12.82
CA ASP A 14 -6.33 13.61 -13.54
C ASP A 14 -5.46 13.82 -14.80
N VAL A 15 -4.30 13.16 -14.89
CA VAL A 15 -3.40 13.29 -16.05
C VAL A 15 -3.80 12.32 -17.14
N LEU A 16 -4.22 11.10 -16.78
CA LEU A 16 -4.71 10.13 -17.75
C LEU A 16 -6.12 10.46 -18.23
N ASP A 17 -6.98 10.98 -17.35
CA ASP A 17 -8.33 11.50 -17.64
C ASP A 17 -9.16 10.58 -18.55
N ASN A 18 -9.12 9.28 -18.25
CA ASN A 18 -9.70 8.23 -19.08
C ASN A 18 -11.19 7.97 -18.78
N LEU A 19 -11.76 8.59 -17.74
CA LEU A 19 -13.19 8.48 -17.43
C LEU A 19 -13.87 9.81 -17.73
N ALA A 20 -15.19 9.76 -17.92
CA ALA A 20 -15.95 11.00 -18.05
C ALA A 20 -16.13 11.68 -16.69
N ASP A 21 -16.28 13.00 -16.70
CA ASP A 21 -16.56 13.79 -15.49
C ASP A 21 -17.65 13.15 -14.62
N ALA A 22 -17.40 13.13 -13.31
CA ALA A 22 -18.29 12.55 -12.30
C ALA A 22 -18.56 11.04 -12.43
N THR A 23 -17.74 10.31 -13.20
CA THR A 23 -17.82 8.85 -13.22
C THR A 23 -17.48 8.27 -11.86
N TYR A 24 -18.29 7.31 -11.40
CA TYR A 24 -17.98 6.54 -10.20
C TYR A 24 -16.79 5.60 -10.47
N THR A 25 -15.68 5.87 -9.80
CA THR A 25 -14.36 5.21 -9.91
C THR A 25 -14.26 3.90 -9.14
N GLY A 26 -15.29 3.52 -8.39
CA GLY A 26 -15.29 2.33 -7.56
C GLY A 26 -14.62 2.53 -6.20
N ASN A 27 -14.66 1.47 -5.38
CA ASN A 27 -14.06 1.46 -4.06
C ASN A 27 -13.16 0.24 -3.89
N VAL A 28 -12.15 0.35 -3.03
CA VAL A 28 -11.31 -0.76 -2.58
C VAL A 28 -11.47 -0.96 -1.07
N LEU A 29 -11.63 -2.21 -0.65
CA LEU A 29 -11.66 -2.62 0.75
C LEU A 29 -10.26 -3.07 1.16
N LEU A 30 -9.63 -2.31 2.05
CA LEU A 30 -8.29 -2.61 2.54
C LEU A 30 -8.13 -2.32 4.03
N ARG A 31 -7.07 -2.88 4.60
CA ARG A 31 -6.59 -2.58 5.95
C ARG A 31 -5.10 -2.35 5.90
N LEU A 32 -4.65 -1.28 6.56
CA LEU A 32 -3.24 -0.99 6.77
C LEU A 32 -2.86 -1.28 8.22
N ALA A 33 -1.72 -1.92 8.43
CA ALA A 33 -1.13 -2.11 9.75
C ALA A 33 0.38 -1.85 9.67
N LEU A 34 0.94 -1.34 10.77
CA LEU A 34 2.37 -1.12 10.90
C LEU A 34 2.88 -1.92 12.09
N GLU A 35 3.81 -2.84 11.85
CA GLU A 35 4.36 -3.73 12.87
C GLU A 35 5.87 -3.46 13.05
N PRO A 36 6.39 -3.31 14.28
CA PRO A 36 7.83 -3.16 14.49
C PRO A 36 8.59 -4.41 14.05
N THR A 37 9.51 -4.25 13.11
CA THR A 37 10.44 -5.31 12.69
C THR A 37 11.65 -5.21 13.61
N ALA A 38 11.52 -5.70 14.84
CA ALA A 38 12.53 -5.76 15.91
C ALA A 38 13.77 -4.87 15.72
N ALA A 39 13.82 -3.73 16.42
CA ALA A 39 15.01 -2.88 16.48
C ALA A 39 16.20 -3.71 16.98
N THR A 40 17.18 -3.98 16.12
CA THR A 40 18.46 -4.53 16.55
C THR A 40 19.09 -3.51 17.48
N GLY A 41 19.19 -3.90 18.76
CA GLY A 41 19.64 -3.02 19.84
C GLY A 41 20.97 -2.37 19.52
N ARG A 42 21.10 -1.09 19.90
CA ARG A 42 22.39 -0.40 19.95
C ARG A 42 23.36 -1.23 20.80
N THR A 43 24.35 -1.83 20.16
CA THR A 43 25.48 -2.46 20.85
C THR A 43 26.44 -1.37 21.32
N ASP A 44 27.25 -1.65 22.35
CA ASP A 44 28.26 -0.70 22.86
C ASP A 44 29.26 -0.22 21.80
N ALA A 45 29.37 -0.93 20.67
CA ALA A 45 30.14 -0.52 19.50
C ALA A 45 29.61 0.77 18.84
N ALA A 46 28.31 1.04 18.91
CA ALA A 46 27.68 2.22 18.30
C ALA A 46 28.14 3.54 18.93
N TRP A 47 28.65 3.53 20.17
CA TRP A 47 29.20 4.72 20.83
C TRP A 47 30.51 5.21 20.20
N LYS A 48 31.26 4.34 19.52
CA LYS A 48 32.52 4.72 18.86
C LYS A 48 32.33 5.30 17.44
N ASP A 49 31.15 5.09 16.84
CA ASP A 49 30.83 5.48 15.45
C ASP A 49 29.96 6.74 15.32
N LEU A 50 29.78 7.49 16.41
CA LEU A 50 28.94 8.70 16.47
C LEU A 50 29.15 9.73 15.34
N PRO A 51 30.37 9.98 14.79
CA PRO A 51 30.53 10.93 13.69
C PRO A 51 29.96 10.45 12.35
N ASN A 52 29.66 9.15 12.20
CA ASN A 52 29.22 8.52 10.96
C ASN A 52 27.93 7.68 11.12
N ALA A 53 27.33 7.70 12.32
CA ALA A 53 26.14 6.92 12.63
C ALA A 53 24.91 7.49 11.92
N LYS A 54 24.24 6.66 11.11
CA LYS A 54 22.90 6.98 10.60
C LYS A 54 22.02 7.39 11.78
N SER A 55 21.31 8.51 11.62
CA SER A 55 20.27 8.95 12.56
C SER A 55 19.43 7.75 12.97
N PRO A 56 19.13 7.55 14.27
CA PRO A 56 18.43 6.37 14.70
C PRO A 56 17.10 6.26 13.95
N SER A 57 16.87 5.08 13.38
CA SER A 57 15.66 4.73 12.64
C SER A 57 15.13 3.42 13.18
N ALA A 58 13.82 3.32 13.34
CA ALA A 58 13.16 2.06 13.66
C ALA A 58 12.67 1.41 12.36
N SER A 59 12.92 0.11 12.23
CA SER A 59 12.43 -0.69 11.11
C SER A 59 11.03 -1.20 11.43
N TYR A 60 10.14 -1.10 10.46
CA TYR A 60 8.75 -1.55 10.54
C TYR A 60 8.37 -2.31 9.28
N ALA A 61 7.40 -3.20 9.40
CA ALA A 61 6.69 -3.81 8.30
C ALA A 61 5.33 -3.11 8.12
N LEU A 62 5.12 -2.48 6.96
CA LEU A 62 3.82 -2.01 6.52
C LEU A 62 3.09 -3.16 5.84
N LEU A 63 2.02 -3.61 6.47
CA LEU A 63 1.11 -4.63 5.97
C LEU A 63 -0.07 -3.97 5.26
N VAL A 64 -0.20 -4.22 3.96
CA VAL A 64 -1.32 -3.76 3.14
C VAL A 64 -2.20 -4.96 2.82
N HIS A 65 -3.22 -5.17 3.65
CA HIS A 65 -4.18 -6.25 3.45
C HIS A 65 -5.25 -5.80 2.46
N LEU A 66 -5.24 -6.41 1.29
CA LEU A 66 -6.17 -6.11 0.20
C LEU A 66 -7.26 -7.19 0.16
N PHE A 67 -8.52 -6.80 0.33
CA PHE A 67 -9.64 -7.74 0.40
C PHE A 67 -10.35 -7.85 -0.95
N GLN A 68 -11.00 -6.78 -1.39
CA GLN A 68 -11.80 -6.74 -2.62
C GLN A 68 -11.93 -5.30 -3.13
N ALA A 69 -12.29 -5.13 -4.39
CA ALA A 69 -12.78 -3.85 -4.90
C ALA A 69 -14.22 -4.02 -5.41
N ARG A 70 -14.95 -2.92 -5.57
CA ARG A 70 -16.32 -2.92 -6.06
C ARG A 70 -16.62 -1.76 -6.98
N GLY A 71 -17.39 -2.05 -8.02
CA GLY A 71 -17.90 -1.08 -8.97
C GLY A 71 -16.80 -0.36 -9.76
N LEU A 72 -15.69 -1.03 -10.07
CA LEU A 72 -14.63 -0.46 -10.90
C LEU A 72 -15.19 -0.08 -12.29
N PRO A 73 -14.72 1.00 -12.94
CA PRO A 73 -15.10 1.34 -14.31
C PRO A 73 -14.76 0.23 -15.31
N ALA A 74 -15.56 0.10 -16.36
CA ALA A 74 -15.25 -0.81 -17.45
C ALA A 74 -14.14 -0.22 -18.32
N ALA A 75 -13.19 -1.04 -18.75
CA ALA A 75 -12.13 -0.64 -19.68
C ALA A 75 -12.27 -1.32 -21.05
N ASP A 76 -12.87 -2.52 -21.08
CA ASP A 76 -13.00 -3.31 -22.29
C ASP A 76 -14.38 -3.18 -22.94
N ALA A 77 -14.46 -3.46 -24.25
CA ALA A 77 -15.71 -3.44 -25.02
C ALA A 77 -16.78 -4.42 -24.50
N ASN A 78 -16.40 -5.42 -23.71
CA ASN A 78 -17.32 -6.36 -23.06
C ASN A 78 -17.93 -5.80 -21.76
N GLY A 79 -17.58 -4.57 -21.36
CA GLY A 79 -18.07 -3.93 -20.14
C GLY A 79 -17.37 -4.40 -18.86
N LEU A 80 -16.24 -5.10 -18.96
CA LEU A 80 -15.44 -5.61 -17.84
C LEU A 80 -14.02 -5.01 -17.87
N ILE A 81 -13.19 -5.46 -16.94
CA ILE A 81 -11.78 -5.09 -16.80
C ILE A 81 -11.02 -6.28 -16.20
N ASP A 82 -9.70 -6.31 -16.38
CA ASP A 82 -8.77 -7.25 -15.73
C ASP A 82 -7.98 -6.52 -14.60
N PRO A 83 -8.58 -6.27 -13.41
CA PRO A 83 -8.03 -5.32 -12.45
C PRO A 83 -6.91 -5.90 -11.59
N PHE A 84 -5.93 -5.06 -11.26
CA PHE A 84 -4.90 -5.29 -10.24
C PHE A 84 -4.69 -4.02 -9.41
N VAL A 85 -4.12 -4.15 -8.22
CA VAL A 85 -3.75 -3.04 -7.34
C VAL A 85 -2.23 -2.95 -7.27
N ALA A 86 -1.68 -1.78 -7.56
CA ALA A 86 -0.28 -1.47 -7.33
C ALA A 86 -0.16 -0.58 -6.09
N VAL A 87 0.76 -0.92 -5.20
CA VAL A 87 1.07 -0.12 -4.01
C VAL A 87 2.54 0.24 -4.06
N THR A 88 2.83 1.53 -3.91
CA THR A 88 4.21 2.03 -3.82
C THR A 88 4.43 2.63 -2.45
N CYS A 89 5.50 2.21 -1.79
CA CYS A 89 5.92 2.75 -0.50
C CYS A 89 7.45 2.87 -0.48
N SER A 90 7.98 4.03 -0.07
CA SER A 90 9.43 4.27 0.04
C SER A 90 10.23 3.92 -1.21
N GLY A 91 9.67 4.16 -2.40
CA GLY A 91 10.31 3.87 -3.70
C GLY A 91 10.24 2.39 -4.14
N VAL A 92 9.64 1.51 -3.34
CA VAL A 92 9.38 0.12 -3.69
C VAL A 92 7.93 -0.04 -4.13
N GLY A 93 7.71 -0.64 -5.30
CA GLY A 93 6.38 -0.94 -5.82
C GLY A 93 6.09 -2.44 -5.77
N LEU A 94 4.98 -2.83 -5.15
CA LEU A 94 4.43 -4.18 -5.20
C LEU A 94 3.07 -4.18 -5.91
N LYS A 95 2.70 -5.31 -6.50
CA LYS A 95 1.44 -5.47 -7.24
C LYS A 95 0.69 -6.69 -6.77
N SER A 96 -0.63 -6.59 -6.83
CA SER A 96 -1.53 -7.70 -6.59
C SER A 96 -1.52 -8.72 -7.71
N SER A 97 -2.14 -9.87 -7.42
CA SER A 97 -2.62 -10.74 -8.48
C SER A 97 -3.65 -10.01 -9.34
N THR A 98 -3.55 -10.14 -10.67
CA THR A 98 -4.55 -9.64 -11.61
C THR A 98 -5.77 -10.56 -11.58
N LYS A 99 -6.97 -9.98 -11.48
CA LYS A 99 -8.23 -10.72 -11.65
C LYS A 99 -8.73 -10.50 -13.07
N VAL A 100 -9.47 -11.48 -13.60
CA VAL A 100 -9.87 -11.48 -15.01
C VAL A 100 -11.35 -11.19 -15.12
N LYS A 101 -11.73 -10.32 -16.06
CA LYS A 101 -13.10 -10.02 -16.50
C LYS A 101 -14.05 -9.77 -15.33
N THR A 102 -13.68 -8.85 -14.44
CA THR A 102 -14.50 -8.51 -13.27
C THR A 102 -14.35 -7.06 -12.86
N ARG A 103 -15.47 -6.45 -12.45
CA ARG A 103 -15.53 -5.10 -11.86
C ARG A 103 -15.56 -5.11 -10.33
N ASP A 104 -15.69 -6.30 -9.75
CA ASP A 104 -15.77 -6.54 -8.31
C ASP A 104 -14.73 -7.61 -7.91
N PRO A 105 -13.42 -7.34 -8.12
CA PRO A 105 -12.37 -8.32 -7.88
C PRO A 105 -12.24 -8.66 -6.38
N MET A 106 -11.96 -9.93 -6.11
CA MET A 106 -11.60 -10.42 -4.78
C MET A 106 -10.13 -10.82 -4.75
N TYR A 107 -9.33 -10.12 -3.94
CA TYR A 107 -7.89 -10.30 -3.86
C TYR A 107 -7.48 -11.19 -2.70
N TYR A 108 -7.91 -10.86 -1.48
CA TYR A 108 -7.57 -11.55 -0.22
C TYR A 108 -6.08 -11.85 -0.05
N GLU A 109 -5.25 -10.84 -0.28
CA GLU A 109 -3.78 -10.93 -0.26
C GLU A 109 -3.19 -9.83 0.63
N THR A 110 -1.93 -9.98 1.02
CA THR A 110 -1.22 -8.99 1.82
C THR A 110 0.09 -8.63 1.15
N LEU A 111 0.27 -7.35 0.84
CA LEU A 111 1.55 -6.80 0.37
C LEU A 111 2.31 -6.28 1.60
N VAL A 112 3.58 -6.66 1.72
CA VAL A 112 4.42 -6.33 2.87
C VAL A 112 5.57 -5.45 2.42
N PHE A 113 5.75 -4.29 3.05
CA PHE A 113 6.86 -3.37 2.78
C PHE A 113 7.71 -3.20 4.04
N ASP A 114 9.03 -3.34 3.90
CA ASP A 114 9.97 -2.95 4.93
C ASP A 114 10.22 -1.44 4.86
N ILE A 115 9.90 -0.73 5.94
CA ILE A 115 10.08 0.72 6.02
C ILE A 115 10.96 1.10 7.21
N ASN A 116 11.85 2.07 6.99
CA ASN A 116 12.68 2.64 8.05
C ASN A 116 12.15 4.04 8.37
N ILE A 117 11.66 4.22 9.60
CA ILE A 117 11.14 5.51 10.07
C ILE A 117 12.20 6.14 10.98
N PRO A 118 12.68 7.36 10.69
CA PRO A 118 13.55 8.10 11.60
C PRO A 118 12.87 8.28 12.96
N THR A 119 13.57 7.98 14.07
CA THR A 119 13.02 8.09 15.43
C THR A 119 13.35 9.42 16.11
N VAL A 120 14.01 10.35 15.42
CA VAL A 120 14.27 11.71 15.91
C VAL A 120 13.38 12.68 15.16
N CYS A 121 12.44 13.30 15.87
CA CYS A 121 11.75 14.49 15.38
C CYS A 121 12.76 15.64 15.36
N VAL A 122 12.93 16.30 14.22
CA VAL A 122 13.67 17.57 14.12
C VAL A 122 12.77 18.71 14.59
#